data_AF-A0A835X9X9-F1
#
_entry.id   AF-A0A835X9X9-F1
#
_cell.length_a   1.000
_cell.length_b   1.000
_cell.length_c   1.000
_cell.angle_alpha   90.00
_cell.angle_beta   90.00
_cell.angle_gamma   90.00
#
_symmetry.space_group_name_H-M   'P 1'
#
loop_
_entity.id
_entity.type
_entity.pdbx_description
1 polymer ?
#
loop_
_entity_poly.entity_id
_entity_poly.type
_entity_poly.pdbx_seq_one_letter_code
_entity_poly.pdbx_strand_id
1 'polypeptide(L)'
;MTKTILFGIIVATVMILGVFAASQNQAVSQEMEEESELAQELGKHLVDTETISLTGRLQPGDFKLLMDITGYTSESGHVAMKVPCGSEGEQLLAIVAGVAPDVAPIDMDYVAPLSNPPSSCVYHGEIPEGITDIALINISDVTVPFYTMSSAGYSVTITIHGEANGEHM
;
A
#
# COMPACT_ATOMS: atom_id res chain seq x y z
N MET A 1 10.53 -78.78 -49.32
CA MET A 1 11.46 -79.25 -48.28
C MET A 1 12.26 -78.06 -47.77
N THR A 2 12.17 -77.78 -46.47
CA THR A 2 13.03 -76.87 -45.65
C THR A 2 13.01 -75.36 -46.03
N LYS A 3 12.98 -74.39 -45.12
CA LYS A 3 13.34 -74.38 -43.69
C LYS A 3 12.73 -73.13 -43.02
N THR A 4 12.17 -73.29 -41.82
CA THR A 4 11.76 -72.21 -40.91
C THR A 4 12.99 -71.47 -40.38
N ILE A 5 13.00 -70.14 -40.36
CA ILE A 5 13.77 -69.34 -39.39
C ILE A 5 12.92 -68.17 -38.90
N LEU A 6 12.73 -68.15 -37.58
CA LEU A 6 12.10 -67.13 -36.77
C LEU A 6 13.22 -66.19 -36.25
N PHE A 7 13.13 -64.89 -36.51
CA PHE A 7 13.81 -63.80 -35.78
C PHE A 7 12.93 -62.57 -36.01
N GLY A 8 12.13 -62.13 -35.06
CA GLY A 8 12.58 -61.42 -33.88
C GLY A 8 12.12 -59.97 -34.01
N ILE A 9 10.82 -59.72 -33.78
CA ILE A 9 10.26 -58.36 -33.71
C ILE A 9 10.75 -57.74 -32.40
N ILE A 10 11.96 -57.17 -32.45
CA ILE A 10 12.49 -56.27 -31.44
C ILE A 10 13.05 -55.10 -32.23
N VAL A 11 12.30 -54.00 -32.29
CA VAL A 11 12.69 -52.57 -32.40
C VAL A 11 11.48 -51.85 -33.01
N ALA A 12 10.40 -51.70 -32.23
CA ALA A 12 9.28 -50.85 -32.63
C ALA A 12 8.60 -50.15 -31.44
N THR A 13 9.32 -49.95 -30.34
CA THR A 13 8.75 -49.32 -29.13
C THR A 13 9.59 -48.19 -28.53
N VAL A 14 10.71 -47.77 -29.13
CA VAL A 14 11.60 -46.75 -28.53
C VAL A 14 11.56 -45.39 -29.25
N MET A 15 10.56 -45.12 -30.09
CA MET A 15 10.45 -43.82 -30.79
C MET A 15 9.11 -43.09 -30.60
N ILE A 16 8.30 -43.49 -29.61
CA ILE A 16 7.07 -42.74 -29.27
C ILE A 16 7.14 -42.12 -27.87
N LEU A 17 8.05 -42.56 -26.99
CA LEU A 17 8.21 -41.94 -25.66
C LEU A 17 9.03 -40.63 -25.66
N GLY A 18 9.77 -40.30 -26.73
CA GLY A 18 10.65 -39.12 -26.75
C GLY A 18 9.97 -37.79 -27.06
N VAL A 19 8.78 -37.80 -27.69
CA VAL A 19 8.14 -36.57 -28.19
C VAL A 19 7.19 -35.95 -27.16
N PHE A 20 6.59 -36.75 -26.27
CA PHE A 20 5.69 -36.24 -25.22
C PHE A 20 6.41 -35.62 -24.01
N ALA A 21 7.73 -35.82 -23.88
CA ALA A 21 8.53 -35.21 -22.83
C ALA A 21 8.98 -33.78 -23.18
N ALA A 22 9.17 -33.48 -24.47
CA ALA A 22 9.63 -32.16 -24.91
C ALA A 22 8.51 -31.11 -24.92
N SER A 23 7.25 -31.50 -25.20
CA SER A 23 6.12 -30.57 -25.25
C SER A 23 5.59 -30.16 -23.88
N GLN A 24 5.82 -30.96 -22.83
CA GLN A 24 5.40 -30.62 -21.46
C GLN A 24 6.35 -29.65 -20.77
N ASN A 25 7.65 -29.68 -21.12
CA ASN A 25 8.62 -28.73 -20.58
C ASN A 25 8.35 -27.27 -21.01
N GLN A 26 7.78 -27.04 -22.20
CA GLN A 26 7.46 -25.69 -22.65
C GLN A 26 6.27 -25.08 -21.92
N ALA A 27 5.20 -25.84 -21.69
CA ALA A 27 4.02 -25.33 -20.96
C ALA A 27 4.34 -25.02 -19.49
N VAL A 28 5.09 -25.89 -18.81
CA VAL A 28 5.50 -25.69 -17.40
C VAL A 28 6.49 -24.53 -17.24
N SER A 29 7.36 -24.29 -18.25
CA SER A 29 8.28 -23.14 -18.21
C SER A 29 7.55 -21.81 -18.46
N GLN A 30 6.54 -21.81 -19.34
CA GLN A 30 5.71 -20.63 -19.60
C GLN A 30 4.83 -20.26 -18.41
N GLU A 31 4.18 -21.23 -17.77
CA GLU A 31 3.37 -20.98 -16.56
C GLU A 31 4.23 -20.42 -15.40
N MET A 32 5.47 -20.90 -15.26
CA MET A 32 6.41 -20.42 -14.23
C MET A 32 6.99 -19.03 -14.55
N GLU A 33 7.22 -18.70 -15.83
CA GLU A 33 7.62 -17.36 -16.27
C GLU A 33 6.47 -16.35 -16.07
N GLU A 34 5.23 -16.72 -16.41
CA GLU A 34 4.05 -15.86 -16.26
C GLU A 34 3.69 -15.64 -14.77
N GLU A 35 3.81 -16.67 -13.92
CA GLU A 35 3.65 -16.54 -12.46
C GLU A 35 4.77 -15.70 -11.84
N SER A 36 6.00 -15.81 -12.35
CA SER A 36 7.14 -14.99 -11.90
C SER A 36 7.02 -13.52 -12.34
N GLU A 37 6.56 -13.26 -13.55
CA GLU A 37 6.33 -11.89 -14.06
C GLU A 37 5.18 -11.22 -13.31
N LEU A 38 4.07 -11.95 -13.08
CA LEU A 38 2.95 -11.46 -12.27
C LEU A 38 3.37 -11.21 -10.81
N ALA A 39 4.13 -12.11 -10.20
CA ALA A 39 4.65 -11.93 -8.85
C ALA A 39 5.65 -10.75 -8.76
N GLN A 40 6.46 -10.54 -9.81
CA GLN A 40 7.29 -9.34 -9.92
C GLN A 40 6.45 -8.08 -10.05
N GLU A 41 5.42 -8.07 -10.90
CA GLU A 41 4.54 -6.91 -11.10
C GLU A 41 3.74 -6.56 -9.83
N LEU A 42 3.23 -7.57 -9.10
CA LEU A 42 2.62 -7.39 -7.79
C LEU A 42 3.60 -6.86 -6.73
N GLY A 43 4.89 -7.16 -6.85
CA GLY A 43 5.94 -6.60 -5.98
C GLY A 43 6.36 -5.18 -6.36
N LYS A 44 5.97 -4.67 -7.53
CA LYS A 44 6.26 -3.30 -7.97
C LYS A 44 5.25 -2.29 -7.47
N HIS A 45 4.00 -2.68 -7.28
CA HIS A 45 2.94 -1.75 -6.90
C HIS A 45 2.46 -2.00 -5.47
N LEU A 46 2.43 -0.92 -4.70
CA LEU A 46 1.81 -0.88 -3.38
C LEU A 46 0.43 -0.22 -3.53
N VAL A 47 -0.61 -0.88 -3.03
CA VAL A 47 -1.90 -0.24 -2.75
C VAL A 47 -2.27 -0.59 -1.34
N ASP A 48 -2.36 0.42 -0.48
CA ASP A 48 -2.69 0.22 0.92
C ASP A 48 -3.75 1.22 1.39
N THR A 49 -4.55 0.80 2.36
CA THR A 49 -5.52 1.65 3.03
C THR A 49 -5.56 1.32 4.51
N GLU A 50 -5.15 2.29 5.32
CA GLU A 50 -5.14 2.18 6.76
C GLU A 50 -6.10 3.18 7.39
N THR A 51 -6.77 2.75 8.47
CA THR A 51 -7.54 3.65 9.34
C THR A 51 -7.00 3.55 10.75
N ILE A 52 -6.45 4.67 11.20
CA ILE A 52 -5.74 4.79 12.46
C ILE A 52 -6.63 5.53 13.45
N SER A 53 -7.11 4.81 14.46
CA SER A 53 -7.84 5.40 15.59
C SER A 53 -6.89 6.28 16.41
N LEU A 54 -7.29 7.53 16.65
CA LEU A 54 -6.54 8.46 17.48
C LEU A 54 -7.04 8.36 18.93
N THR A 55 -6.12 8.14 19.85
CA THR A 55 -6.39 8.05 21.30
C THR A 55 -5.30 8.79 22.08
N GLY A 56 -5.60 9.19 23.31
CA GLY A 56 -4.64 9.90 24.14
C GLY A 56 -4.63 11.40 23.88
N ARG A 57 -3.46 11.99 23.68
CA ARG A 57 -3.27 13.42 23.43
C ARG A 57 -1.93 13.69 22.72
N LEU A 58 -1.83 14.79 21.99
CA LEU A 58 -0.56 15.30 21.43
C LEU A 58 -0.23 16.66 22.04
N GLN A 59 0.97 16.83 22.58
CA GLN A 59 1.46 18.15 23.01
C GLN A 59 1.89 18.97 21.78
N PRO A 60 2.04 20.31 21.90
CA PRO A 60 2.59 21.13 20.82
C PRO A 60 3.92 20.58 20.31
N GLY A 61 4.03 20.33 18.99
CA GLY A 61 5.22 19.75 18.36
C GLY A 61 5.34 18.23 18.46
N ASP A 62 4.51 17.54 19.26
CA ASP A 62 4.44 16.09 19.21
C ASP A 62 3.81 15.63 17.90
N PHE A 63 4.22 14.45 17.45
CA PHE A 63 3.67 13.82 16.26
C PHE A 63 3.33 12.35 16.51
N LYS A 64 2.51 11.80 15.62
CA LYS A 64 2.25 10.38 15.48
C LYS A 64 2.58 9.95 14.06
N LEU A 65 3.52 9.02 13.90
CA LEU A 65 3.72 8.35 12.63
C LEU A 65 2.43 7.62 12.23
N LEU A 66 1.99 7.86 11.01
CA LEU A 66 0.79 7.24 10.46
C LEU A 66 1.16 6.13 9.48
N MET A 67 2.11 6.40 8.59
CA MET A 67 2.51 5.46 7.55
C MET A 67 3.98 5.68 7.18
N ASP A 68 4.67 4.58 6.93
CA ASP A 68 6.04 4.51 6.41
C ASP A 68 6.05 3.42 5.34
N ILE A 69 6.22 3.84 4.09
CA ILE A 69 6.27 2.94 2.93
C ILE A 69 7.69 2.82 2.38
N THR A 70 8.72 3.08 3.18
CA THR A 70 10.13 2.99 2.77
C THR A 70 10.40 1.68 2.03
N GLY A 71 10.86 1.79 0.78
CA GLY A 71 10.94 0.70 -0.18
C GLY A 71 10.04 0.91 -1.40
N TYR A 72 9.02 1.75 -1.25
CA TYR A 72 8.17 2.30 -2.31
C TYR A 72 8.23 3.83 -2.26
N THR A 73 7.69 4.49 -3.29
CA THR A 73 7.35 5.91 -3.31
C THR A 73 5.90 6.08 -3.73
N SER A 74 5.20 7.06 -3.16
CA SER A 74 3.82 7.36 -3.57
C SER A 74 3.74 7.76 -5.06
N GLU A 75 2.78 7.18 -5.77
CA GLU A 75 2.33 7.64 -7.08
C GLU A 75 1.04 8.48 -6.96
N SER A 76 0.21 8.17 -5.96
CA SER A 76 -0.97 8.96 -5.61
C SER A 76 -1.49 8.53 -4.25
N GLY A 77 -2.39 9.31 -3.67
CA GLY A 77 -3.08 8.92 -2.46
C GLY A 77 -3.94 10.05 -1.92
N HIS A 78 -4.77 9.73 -0.96
CA HIS A 78 -5.55 10.72 -0.23
C HIS A 78 -5.61 10.36 1.24
N VAL A 79 -5.80 11.39 2.06
CA VAL A 79 -5.95 11.28 3.49
C VAL A 79 -7.23 12.00 3.92
N ALA A 80 -7.99 11.34 4.79
CA ALA A 80 -9.12 11.92 5.48
C ALA A 80 -8.86 11.87 6.99
N MET A 81 -8.99 13.00 7.68
CA MET A 81 -8.86 13.03 9.14
C MET A 81 -10.10 13.60 9.80
N LYS A 82 -10.54 12.94 10.87
CA LYS A 82 -11.57 13.41 11.79
C LYS A 82 -10.94 13.69 13.14
N VAL A 83 -10.86 14.96 13.53
CA VAL A 83 -10.06 15.44 14.67
C VAL A 83 -10.74 16.61 15.40
N PRO A 84 -10.34 16.93 16.65
CA PRO A 84 -10.68 18.22 17.26
C PRO A 84 -10.10 19.38 16.44
N CYS A 85 -10.76 20.53 16.50
CA CYS A 85 -10.40 21.73 15.75
C CYS A 85 -10.75 22.99 16.53
N GLY A 86 -10.38 24.16 16.00
CA GLY A 86 -10.81 25.45 16.52
C GLY A 86 -12.31 25.70 16.36
N SER A 87 -12.81 26.81 16.90
CA SER A 87 -14.23 27.16 16.92
C SER A 87 -14.86 27.30 15.54
N GLU A 88 -14.08 27.71 14.53
CA GLU A 88 -14.54 27.92 13.16
C GLU A 88 -13.98 26.85 12.21
N GLY A 89 -13.43 25.76 12.76
CA GLY A 89 -12.80 24.70 11.99
C GLY A 89 -11.34 24.98 11.64
N GLU A 90 -10.66 25.84 12.40
CA GLU A 90 -9.21 26.03 12.28
C GLU A 90 -8.48 24.72 12.61
N GLN A 91 -7.48 24.37 11.79
CA GLN A 91 -6.68 23.18 12.01
C GLN A 91 -5.76 23.37 13.23
N LEU A 92 -5.87 22.46 14.20
CA LEU A 92 -4.93 22.35 15.32
C LEU A 92 -3.82 21.32 15.03
N LEU A 93 -4.09 20.43 14.08
CA LEU A 93 -3.22 19.34 13.66
C LEU A 93 -3.02 19.43 12.16
N ALA A 94 -1.83 19.07 11.69
CA ALA A 94 -1.53 18.94 10.27
C ALA A 94 -1.13 17.50 9.94
N ILE A 95 -1.46 17.08 8.72
CA ILE A 95 -0.77 15.97 8.08
C ILE A 95 0.51 16.53 7.49
N VAL A 96 1.64 15.90 7.81
CA VAL A 96 2.93 16.17 7.15
C VAL A 96 3.33 14.95 6.35
N ALA A 97 3.89 15.18 5.16
CA ALA A 97 4.37 14.13 4.29
C ALA A 97 5.68 14.52 3.61
N GLY A 98 6.47 13.52 3.20
CA GLY A 98 7.74 13.72 2.53
C GLY A 98 8.61 12.47 2.57
N VAL A 99 9.93 12.67 2.47
CA VAL A 99 10.94 11.63 2.66
C VAL A 99 11.73 11.99 3.90
N ALA A 100 11.59 11.22 4.98
CA ALA A 100 12.21 11.59 6.26
C ALA A 100 13.74 11.81 6.12
N PRO A 101 14.30 12.88 6.73
CA PRO A 101 13.68 13.79 7.69
C PRO A 101 12.93 14.98 7.06
N ASP A 102 12.92 15.11 5.75
CA ASP A 102 12.37 16.26 5.02
C ASP A 102 10.87 16.07 4.75
N VAL A 103 10.05 16.54 5.70
CA VAL A 103 8.58 16.51 5.61
C VAL A 103 7.99 17.91 5.70
N ALA A 104 6.87 18.13 5.02
CA ALA A 104 6.14 19.39 5.03
C ALA A 104 4.64 19.16 5.24
N PRO A 105 3.90 20.13 5.83
CA PRO A 105 2.45 20.07 5.86
C PRO A 105 1.88 19.98 4.45
N ILE A 106 0.87 19.11 4.28
CA ILE A 106 0.09 19.05 3.04
C ILE A 106 -1.17 19.89 3.19
N ASP A 107 -1.70 20.38 2.06
CA ASP A 107 -2.95 21.12 2.04
C ASP A 107 -4.13 20.18 2.29
N MET A 108 -5.01 20.59 3.21
CA MET A 108 -6.17 19.81 3.64
C MET A 108 -7.43 20.66 3.56
N ASP A 109 -8.41 20.20 2.77
CA ASP A 109 -9.70 20.85 2.59
C ASP A 109 -10.63 20.55 3.75
N TYR A 110 -11.26 21.60 4.30
CA TYR A 110 -12.27 21.46 5.33
C TYR A 110 -13.61 20.98 4.75
N VAL A 111 -14.10 19.85 5.26
CA VAL A 111 -15.35 19.22 4.81
C VAL A 111 -16.49 19.62 5.74
N ALA A 112 -17.05 20.82 5.51
CA ALA A 112 -18.09 21.41 6.37
C ALA A 112 -19.31 20.48 6.61
N PRO A 113 -19.87 19.77 5.61
CA PRO A 113 -21.04 18.91 5.83
C PRO A 113 -20.80 17.73 6.79
N LEU A 114 -19.55 17.34 7.02
CA LEU A 114 -19.17 16.24 7.90
C LEU A 114 -18.58 16.72 9.24
N SER A 115 -18.54 18.04 9.44
CA SER A 115 -17.86 18.67 10.56
C SER A 115 -18.84 19.27 11.57
N ASN A 116 -18.41 19.30 12.83
CA ASN A 116 -19.09 19.91 13.97
C ASN A 116 -18.03 20.56 14.90
N PRO A 117 -17.48 21.73 14.51
CA PRO A 117 -16.53 22.47 15.32
C PRO A 117 -17.08 22.84 16.71
N PRO A 118 -16.20 23.01 17.73
CA PRO A 118 -14.77 22.67 17.75
C PRO A 118 -14.53 21.15 17.99
N SER A 119 -15.60 20.40 18.21
CA SER A 119 -15.51 19.04 18.75
C SER A 119 -15.03 17.99 17.75
N SER A 120 -15.31 18.17 16.46
CA SER A 120 -15.04 17.16 15.43
C SER A 120 -15.07 17.79 14.05
N CYS A 121 -13.92 18.14 13.50
CA CYS A 121 -13.78 18.55 12.11
C CYS A 121 -13.30 17.40 11.23
N VAL A 122 -13.75 17.40 9.99
CA VAL A 122 -13.30 16.49 8.95
C VAL A 122 -12.53 17.29 7.92
N TYR A 123 -11.34 16.81 7.60
CA TYR A 123 -10.50 17.36 6.53
C TYR A 123 -10.12 16.25 5.56
N HIS A 124 -9.98 16.60 4.29
CA HIS A 124 -9.56 15.70 3.22
C HIS A 124 -8.44 16.36 2.42
N GLY A 125 -7.41 15.62 2.05
CA GLY A 125 -6.33 16.14 1.23
C GLY A 125 -5.70 15.05 0.37
N GLU A 126 -5.00 15.49 -0.66
CA GLU A 126 -4.24 14.62 -1.56
C GLU A 126 -2.82 14.44 -1.02
N ILE A 127 -2.29 13.23 -1.15
CA ILE A 127 -0.91 12.90 -0.81
C ILE A 127 -0.04 13.20 -2.04
N PRO A 128 1.03 14.01 -1.90
CA PRO A 128 1.94 14.28 -3.00
C PRO A 128 2.63 13.01 -3.51
N GLU A 129 3.02 13.02 -4.78
CA GLU A 129 3.87 11.99 -5.38
C GLU A 129 5.29 12.02 -4.78
N GLY A 130 5.96 10.88 -4.78
CA GLY A 130 7.36 10.75 -4.36
C GLY A 130 7.61 10.79 -2.86
N ILE A 131 6.58 10.62 -2.01
CA ILE A 131 6.74 10.57 -0.55
C ILE A 131 6.88 9.14 -0.05
N THR A 132 7.45 8.98 1.14
CA THR A 132 7.60 7.70 1.85
C THR A 132 7.01 7.72 3.25
N ASP A 133 6.93 8.89 3.86
CA ASP A 133 6.55 9.08 5.25
C ASP A 133 5.33 9.99 5.37
N ILE A 134 4.39 9.60 6.22
CA ILE A 134 3.22 10.41 6.58
C ILE A 134 3.05 10.42 8.11
N ALA A 135 2.92 11.61 8.69
CA ALA A 135 2.68 11.78 10.11
C ALA A 135 1.58 12.81 10.39
N LEU A 136 0.94 12.68 11.56
CA LEU A 136 0.07 13.70 12.15
C LEU A 136 0.87 14.49 13.18
N ILE A 137 0.93 15.81 13.06
CA ILE A 137 1.65 16.68 14.00
C ILE A 137 0.69 17.71 14.61
N ASN A 138 0.90 18.02 15.89
CA ASN A 138 0.23 19.13 16.53
C ASN A 138 0.95 20.46 16.24
N ILE A 139 0.32 21.29 15.41
CA ILE A 139 0.83 22.61 14.98
C ILE A 139 0.34 23.76 15.86
N SER A 140 -0.57 23.48 16.79
CA SER A 140 -1.11 24.48 17.72
C SER A 140 -0.20 24.68 18.94
N ASP A 141 -0.50 25.71 19.73
CA ASP A 141 0.15 25.99 21.01
C ASP A 141 -0.52 25.29 22.21
N VAL A 142 -1.53 24.45 21.96
CA VAL A 142 -2.29 23.72 22.98
C VAL A 142 -2.12 22.21 22.85
N THR A 143 -2.25 21.48 23.96
CA THR A 143 -2.33 20.02 23.91
C THR A 143 -3.68 19.59 23.36
N VAL A 144 -3.68 18.77 22.29
CA VAL A 144 -4.91 18.29 21.63
C VAL A 144 -5.30 16.93 22.20
N PRO A 145 -6.45 16.81 22.90
CA PRO A 145 -6.93 15.54 23.43
C PRO A 145 -7.75 14.76 22.39
N PHE A 146 -7.51 13.45 22.30
CA PHE A 146 -8.31 12.52 21.50
C PHE A 146 -9.26 11.70 22.38
N TYR A 147 -10.14 12.40 23.09
CA TYR A 147 -11.20 11.79 23.89
C TYR A 147 -12.54 12.30 23.41
N THR A 148 -13.43 11.40 23.00
CA THR A 148 -14.78 11.73 22.56
C THR A 148 -15.78 10.75 23.15
N MET A 149 -17.00 11.23 23.40
CA MET A 149 -18.13 10.36 23.77
C MET A 149 -18.84 9.78 22.54
N SER A 150 -18.42 10.18 21.33
CA SER A 150 -18.92 9.61 20.07
C SER A 150 -18.34 8.21 19.85
N SER A 151 -19.20 7.26 19.48
CA SER A 151 -18.78 5.89 19.12
C SER A 151 -17.88 5.84 17.87
N ALA A 152 -17.90 6.88 17.04
CA ALA A 152 -17.08 6.95 15.83
C ALA A 152 -15.63 7.37 16.09
N GLY A 153 -15.29 7.88 17.29
CA GLY A 153 -13.91 8.26 17.63
C GLY A 153 -13.33 9.41 16.79
N TYR A 154 -12.04 9.65 16.99
CA TYR A 154 -11.17 10.42 16.10
C TYR A 154 -10.31 9.44 15.31
N SER A 155 -10.03 9.76 14.05
CA SER A 155 -9.30 8.85 13.17
C SER A 155 -8.59 9.60 12.04
N VAL A 156 -7.57 8.96 11.50
CA VAL A 156 -6.98 9.31 10.20
C VAL A 156 -7.08 8.09 9.31
N THR A 157 -7.62 8.26 8.12
CA THR A 157 -7.67 7.23 7.07
C THR A 157 -6.77 7.67 5.94
N ILE A 158 -5.84 6.80 5.54
CA ILE A 158 -4.91 7.03 4.44
C ILE A 158 -5.15 5.94 3.42
N THR A 159 -5.27 6.32 2.16
CA THR A 159 -5.18 5.41 1.01
C THR A 159 -4.01 5.87 0.16
N ILE A 160 -3.08 4.95 -0.12
CA ILE A 160 -1.87 5.25 -0.88
C ILE A 160 -1.69 4.23 -2.01
N HIS A 161 -1.26 4.73 -3.15
CA HIS A 161 -0.74 3.96 -4.27
C HIS A 161 0.74 4.30 -4.40
N GLY A 162 1.60 3.30 -4.54
CA GLY A 162 3.04 3.52 -4.67
C GLY A 162 3.70 2.54 -5.62
N GLU A 163 4.90 2.88 -6.04
CA GLU A 163 5.77 2.07 -6.88
C GLU A 163 7.06 1.73 -6.12
N ALA A 164 7.57 0.51 -6.28
CA ALA A 164 8.77 0.03 -5.63
C ALA A 164 9.99 0.84 -6.12
N ASN A 165 10.82 1.25 -5.17
CA ASN A 165 12.08 1.92 -5.47
C ASN A 165 13.00 0.91 -6.17
N GLY A 166 13.43 1.21 -7.40
CA GLY A 166 14.20 0.30 -8.27
C GLY A 166 15.57 -0.17 -7.75
N GLU A 167 15.90 0.05 -6.47
CA GLU A 167 17.14 -0.44 -5.85
C GLU A 167 17.05 -1.87 -5.31
N HIS A 168 15.85 -2.49 -5.23
CA HIS A 168 15.65 -3.86 -4.70
C HIS A 168 14.86 -4.79 -5.64
N MET A 169 15.07 -4.69 -6.95
CA MET A 169 14.68 -5.73 -7.92
C MET A 169 15.89 -6.53 -8.41
#